data_AF-A0A0N1GCZ8-F1
#
_entry.id   AF-A0A0N1GCZ8-F1
#
_cell.length_a   1.000
_cell.length_b   1.000
_cell.length_c   1.000
_cell.angle_alpha   90.00
_cell.angle_beta   90.00
_cell.angle_gamma   90.00
#
_symmetry.space_group_name_H-M   'P 1'
#
loop_
_entity.id
_entity.type
_entity.pdbx_description
1 polymer ?
#
loop_
_entity_poly.entity_id
_entity_poly.type
_entity_poly.pdbx_seq_one_letter_code
_entity_poly.pdbx_strand_id
1 'polypeptide(L)'
;MWNDLVVAARTSDADNPRLADHAEGGALQLLRHMMRENRKQVVVTKGKPEFAPVVTEGRPSKVVIEDCADGSRWLQYAKDGSLKDAVPGGHHRVDATVGKHGGRWLVDSLFIDEVGTCVE
;
A
#
# COMPACT_ATOMS: atom_id res chain seq x y z
N MET A 1 -4.93 3.69 6.00
CA MET A 1 -4.63 2.61 5.02
C MET A 1 -3.14 2.49 4.75
N TRP A 2 -2.49 3.42 4.04
CA TRP A 2 -1.07 3.30 3.65
C TRP A 2 -0.13 2.95 4.81
N ASN A 3 -0.27 3.62 5.96
CA ASN A 3 0.55 3.31 7.14
C ASN A 3 0.24 1.91 7.75
N ASP A 4 -0.98 1.39 7.56
CA ASP A 4 -1.35 0.06 8.05
C ASP A 4 -0.67 -1.04 7.23
N LEU A 5 -0.59 -0.86 5.91
CA LEU A 5 0.25 -1.67 5.03
C LEU A 5 1.71 -1.62 5.48
N VAL A 6 2.22 -0.44 5.83
CA VAL A 6 3.60 -0.28 6.30
C VAL A 6 3.87 -1.13 7.54
N VAL A 7 2.93 -1.18 8.48
CA VAL A 7 3.04 -2.00 9.69
C VAL A 7 2.98 -3.49 9.36
N ALA A 8 2.01 -3.92 8.56
CA ALA A 8 1.82 -5.33 8.23
C ALA A 8 3.00 -5.94 7.44
N ALA A 9 3.61 -5.15 6.56
CA ALA A 9 4.71 -5.63 5.72
C ALA A 9 6.01 -5.91 6.49
N ARG A 10 6.17 -5.35 7.70
CA ARG A 10 7.31 -5.65 8.58
C ARG A 10 7.36 -7.12 9.00
N THR A 11 6.23 -7.81 8.93
CA THR A 11 6.10 -9.23 9.27
C THR A 11 5.52 -10.06 8.13
N SER A 12 5.23 -9.45 6.97
CA SER A 12 4.55 -10.08 5.84
C SER A 12 3.31 -10.86 6.29
N ASP A 13 2.50 -10.20 7.11
CA ASP A 13 1.34 -10.82 7.75
C ASP A 13 0.03 -10.40 7.08
N ALA A 14 -0.53 -11.31 6.27
CA ALA A 14 -1.77 -11.10 5.55
C ALA A 14 -3.01 -11.10 6.48
N ASP A 15 -2.88 -11.63 7.69
CA ASP A 15 -3.96 -11.67 8.67
C ASP A 15 -3.83 -10.54 9.71
N ASN A 16 -2.84 -9.64 9.53
CA ASN A 16 -2.67 -8.50 10.41
C ASN A 16 -3.96 -7.65 10.41
N PRO A 17 -4.62 -7.47 11.56
CA PRO A 17 -5.92 -6.82 11.62
C PRO A 17 -5.90 -5.38 11.10
N ARG A 18 -4.73 -4.72 11.17
CA ARG A 18 -4.57 -3.34 10.68
C ARG A 18 -4.86 -3.19 9.19
N LEU A 19 -4.66 -4.25 8.40
CA LEU A 19 -4.99 -4.21 6.97
C LEU A 19 -6.48 -3.88 6.74
N ALA A 20 -7.37 -4.31 7.64
CA ALA A 20 -8.80 -4.07 7.55
C ALA A 20 -9.28 -2.84 8.35
N ASP A 21 -8.38 -2.11 9.03
CA ASP A 21 -8.76 -0.91 9.80
C ASP A 21 -9.24 0.22 8.89
N HIS A 22 -8.65 0.32 7.69
CA HIS A 22 -8.91 1.39 6.73
C HIS A 22 -9.03 0.92 5.27
N ALA A 23 -9.13 -0.40 5.03
CA ALA A 23 -9.32 -0.97 3.70
C ALA A 23 -10.42 -2.03 3.73
N GLU A 24 -11.16 -2.12 2.64
CA GLU A 24 -12.08 -3.21 2.37
C GLU A 24 -12.07 -3.56 0.89
N GLY A 25 -13.02 -4.40 0.44
CA GLY A 25 -13.23 -4.66 -0.98
C GLY A 25 -11.96 -5.12 -1.72
N GLY A 26 -11.69 -4.49 -2.87
CA GLY A 26 -10.53 -4.79 -3.70
C GLY A 26 -9.21 -4.32 -3.09
N ALA A 27 -9.23 -3.20 -2.36
CA ALA A 27 -8.04 -2.70 -1.70
C ALA A 27 -7.52 -3.69 -0.65
N LEU A 28 -8.38 -4.16 0.26
CA LEU A 28 -7.99 -5.15 1.27
C LEU A 28 -7.49 -6.45 0.64
N GLN A 29 -8.10 -6.90 -0.46
CA GLN A 29 -7.65 -8.09 -1.20
C GLN A 29 -6.23 -7.91 -1.74
N LEU A 30 -5.92 -6.75 -2.33
CA LEU A 30 -4.59 -6.42 -2.84
C LEU A 30 -3.55 -6.37 -1.71
N LEU A 31 -3.83 -5.67 -0.60
CA LEU A 31 -2.89 -5.59 0.53
C LEU A 31 -2.56 -6.98 1.09
N ARG A 32 -3.58 -7.83 1.27
CA ARG A 32 -3.38 -9.20 1.73
C ARG A 32 -2.60 -10.04 0.71
N HIS A 33 -2.85 -9.83 -0.59
CA HIS A 33 -2.10 -10.51 -1.64
C HIS A 33 -0.62 -10.16 -1.58
N MET A 34 -0.27 -8.87 -1.49
CA MET A 34 1.13 -8.42 -1.32
C MET A 34 1.81 -9.09 -0.12
N MET A 35 1.13 -9.18 1.03
CA MET A 35 1.69 -9.85 2.22
C MET A 35 1.91 -11.34 1.99
N ARG A 36 0.99 -12.03 1.28
CA ARG A 36 1.16 -13.45 0.94
C ARG A 36 2.32 -13.66 -0.02
N GLU A 37 2.50 -12.81 -1.02
CA GLU A 37 3.64 -12.91 -1.94
C GLU A 37 4.97 -12.68 -1.21
N ASN A 38 5.06 -11.66 -0.36
CA ASN A 38 6.25 -11.46 0.48
C ASN A 38 6.53 -12.69 1.37
N ARG A 39 5.49 -13.28 1.98
CA ARG A 39 5.63 -14.49 2.81
C ARG A 39 6.11 -15.69 2.00
N LYS A 40 5.59 -15.91 0.78
CA LYS A 40 6.04 -16.97 -0.14
C LYS A 40 7.51 -16.80 -0.52
N GLN A 41 7.94 -15.56 -0.74
CA GLN A 41 9.33 -15.21 -1.03
C GLN A 41 10.23 -15.21 0.22
N VAL A 42 9.66 -15.42 1.40
CA VAL A 42 10.37 -15.43 2.69
C VAL A 42 11.06 -14.09 2.97
N VAL A 43 10.41 -12.99 2.56
CA VAL A 43 10.88 -11.62 2.77
C VAL A 43 9.95 -10.82 3.67
N VAL A 44 10.49 -9.78 4.28
CA VAL A 44 9.76 -8.71 4.97
C VAL A 44 10.14 -7.37 4.37
N THR A 45 9.25 -6.39 4.44
CA THR A 45 9.53 -5.04 3.94
C THR A 45 9.82 -4.09 5.09
N LYS A 46 10.88 -3.28 4.96
CA LYS A 46 11.28 -2.26 5.95
C LYS A 46 11.28 -0.87 5.32
N GLY A 47 11.32 0.14 6.18
CA GLY A 47 11.24 1.55 5.79
C GLY A 47 9.79 2.03 5.71
N LYS A 48 9.53 2.98 4.81
CA LYS A 48 8.19 3.43 4.40
C LYS A 48 8.29 4.16 3.06
N PRO A 49 7.29 4.09 2.18
CA PRO A 49 7.22 5.01 1.07
C PRO A 49 6.99 6.44 1.58
N GLU A 50 7.40 7.42 0.79
CA GLU A 50 6.87 8.79 0.94
C GLU A 50 5.56 8.86 0.16
N PHE A 51 4.55 9.51 0.74
CA PHE A 51 3.22 9.63 0.16
C PHE A 51 2.90 11.10 -0.06
N ALA A 52 2.32 11.41 -1.20
CA ALA A 52 1.84 12.73 -1.60
C ALA A 52 0.38 12.65 -2.09
N PRO A 53 -0.57 12.13 -1.28
CA PRO A 53 -1.93 11.91 -1.73
C PRO A 53 -2.68 13.24 -1.87
N VAL A 54 -3.39 13.37 -2.98
CA VAL A 54 -4.30 14.49 -3.26
C VAL A 54 -5.71 13.97 -3.51
N VAL A 55 -6.70 14.69 -3.00
CA VAL A 55 -8.11 14.41 -3.32
C VAL A 55 -8.42 15.04 -4.67
N THR A 56 -8.76 14.21 -5.66
CA THR A 56 -9.12 14.66 -7.02
C THR A 56 -10.64 14.81 -7.18
N GLU A 57 -11.43 14.07 -6.40
CA GLU A 57 -12.89 14.18 -6.38
C GLU A 57 -13.46 13.92 -4.98
N GLY A 58 -14.43 14.72 -4.55
CA GLY A 58 -15.13 14.55 -3.27
C GLY A 58 -16.64 14.63 -3.40
N ARG A 59 -17.34 13.60 -2.89
CA ARG A 59 -18.81 13.49 -2.80
C ARG A 59 -19.21 13.05 -1.39
N PRO A 60 -20.50 13.19 -0.98
CA PRO A 60 -20.94 12.88 0.39
C PRO A 60 -20.60 11.47 0.91
N SER A 61 -20.49 10.48 0.02
CA SER A 61 -20.21 9.08 0.35
C SER A 61 -19.08 8.46 -0.47
N LYS A 62 -18.34 9.25 -1.25
CA LYS A 62 -17.25 8.78 -2.12
C LYS A 62 -16.16 9.83 -2.24
N VAL A 63 -14.90 9.43 -2.15
CA VAL A 63 -13.73 10.28 -2.42
C VAL A 63 -12.80 9.54 -3.37
N VAL A 64 -12.21 10.25 -4.33
CA VAL A 64 -11.15 9.72 -5.20
C VAL A 64 -9.85 10.40 -4.81
N ILE A 65 -8.82 9.57 -4.64
CA ILE A 65 -7.48 9.99 -4.24
C ILE A 65 -6.51 9.54 -5.32
N GLU A 66 -5.64 10.44 -5.74
CA GLU A 66 -4.43 10.13 -6.50
C GLU A 66 -3.22 10.37 -5.61
N ASP A 67 -2.22 9.50 -5.67
CA ASP A 67 -0.98 9.60 -4.90
C ASP A 67 0.21 9.24 -5.78
N CYS A 68 1.32 9.93 -5.61
CA CYS A 68 2.60 9.56 -6.20
C CYS A 68 3.50 9.02 -5.08
N ALA A 69 3.42 7.71 -4.84
CA ALA A 69 4.10 7.08 -3.73
C ALA A 69 5.57 6.79 -4.08
N ASP A 70 6.52 7.44 -3.41
CA ASP A 70 7.95 7.14 -3.56
C ASP A 70 8.34 5.91 -2.73
N GLY A 71 8.44 4.77 -3.39
CA GLY A 71 8.86 3.49 -2.83
C GLY A 71 10.38 3.33 -2.67
N SER A 72 11.22 4.33 -2.96
CA SER A 72 12.68 4.20 -2.98
C SER A 72 13.29 3.72 -1.65
N ARG A 73 12.59 3.97 -0.53
CA ARG A 73 13.00 3.53 0.83
C ARG A 73 12.12 2.42 1.40
N TRP A 74 11.33 1.77 0.56
CA TRP A 74 10.43 0.67 0.93
C TRP A 74 11.01 -0.66 0.43
N LEU A 75 11.93 -1.22 1.21
CA LEU A 75 12.85 -2.27 0.74
C LEU A 75 12.55 -3.65 1.35
N GLN A 76 12.67 -4.71 0.55
CA GLN A 76 12.53 -6.10 0.94
C GLN A 76 13.83 -6.70 1.47
N TYR A 77 13.71 -7.44 2.58
CA TYR A 77 14.81 -8.10 3.26
C TYR A 77 14.48 -9.57 3.49
N ALA A 78 15.46 -10.45 3.32
CA ALA A 78 15.36 -11.83 3.76
C ALA A 78 15.46 -11.93 5.29
N LYS A 79 15.18 -13.13 5.82
CA LYS A 79 15.24 -13.43 7.27
C LYS A 79 16.62 -13.24 7.89
N ASP A 80 17.69 -13.43 7.10
CA ASP A 80 19.08 -13.20 7.54
C ASP A 80 19.46 -11.71 7.55
N GLY A 81 18.54 -10.82 7.13
CA GLY A 81 18.75 -9.39 7.07
C GLY A 81 19.40 -8.89 5.78
N SER A 82 19.68 -9.76 4.81
CA SER A 82 20.18 -9.35 3.49
C SER A 82 19.11 -8.59 2.70
N LEU A 83 19.52 -7.51 2.03
CA LEU A 83 18.67 -6.77 1.09
C LEU A 83 18.40 -7.63 -0.14
N LYS A 84 17.13 -7.73 -0.55
CA LYS A 84 16.72 -8.53 -1.72
C LYS A 84 16.44 -7.70 -2.97
N ASP A 85 16.17 -6.41 -2.82
CA ASP A 85 15.95 -5.54 -3.97
C ASP A 85 17.25 -5.31 -4.73
N ALA A 86 17.26 -5.68 -6.02
CA ALA A 86 18.37 -5.40 -6.93
C ALA A 86 18.30 -3.98 -7.52
N VAL A 87 17.10 -3.39 -7.55
CA VAL A 87 16.84 -2.01 -7.95
C VAL A 87 15.99 -1.40 -6.84
N PRO A 88 16.35 -0.22 -6.29
CA PRO A 88 15.48 0.49 -5.37
C PRO A 88 14.08 0.66 -5.99
N GLY A 89 13.05 0.72 -5.16
CA GLY A 89 11.74 1.17 -5.65
C GLY A 89 11.82 2.58 -6.25
N GLY A 90 10.68 3.13 -6.64
CA GLY A 90 10.62 4.52 -7.10
C GLY A 90 9.22 5.07 -6.98
N HIS A 91 8.94 6.11 -7.73
CA HIS A 91 7.62 6.73 -7.76
C HIS A 91 6.59 5.83 -8.44
N HIS A 92 5.53 5.48 -7.73
CA HIS A 92 4.38 4.75 -8.26
C HIS A 92 3.17 5.67 -8.26
N ARG A 93 2.49 5.77 -9.40
CA ARG A 93 1.13 6.31 -9.40
C ARG A 93 0.22 5.35 -8.65
N VAL A 94 -0.57 5.89 -7.72
CA VAL A 94 -1.54 5.16 -6.93
C VAL A 94 -2.89 5.85 -7.05
N ASP A 95 -3.89 5.12 -7.53
CA ASP A 95 -5.27 5.59 -7.64
C ASP A 95 -6.14 4.82 -6.64
N ALA A 96 -6.89 5.55 -5.81
CA ALA A 96 -7.73 4.96 -4.77
C ALA A 96 -9.14 5.55 -4.76
N THR A 97 -10.14 4.70 -4.55
CA THR A 97 -11.51 5.13 -4.23
C THR A 97 -11.82 4.81 -2.78
N VAL A 98 -12.34 5.80 -2.07
CA VAL A 98 -12.75 5.69 -0.67
C VAL A 98 -14.27 5.80 -0.58
N GLY A 99 -14.91 4.83 0.06
CA GLY A 99 -16.34 4.81 0.30
C GLY A 99 -16.69 5.08 1.77
N LYS A 100 -17.91 5.56 2.00
CA LYS A 100 -18.45 5.77 3.35
C LYS A 100 -19.36 4.61 3.76
N HIS A 101 -18.95 3.86 4.77
CA HIS A 101 -19.62 2.63 5.25
C HIS A 101 -19.91 2.74 6.75
N GLY A 102 -21.19 2.77 7.12
CA GLY A 102 -21.59 2.83 8.54
C GLY A 102 -20.98 4.00 9.33
N GLY A 103 -20.69 5.12 8.65
CA GLY A 103 -20.04 6.30 9.24
C GLY A 103 -18.51 6.33 9.15
N ARG A 104 -17.86 5.25 8.72
CA ARG A 104 -16.41 5.16 8.50
C ARG A 104 -16.07 5.38 7.03
N TRP A 105 -14.88 5.92 6.78
CA TRP A 105 -14.31 5.99 5.44
C TRP A 105 -13.30 4.87 5.28
N LEU A 106 -13.47 4.03 4.25
CA LEU A 106 -12.62 2.89 3.96
C LEU A 106 -12.20 2.94 2.49
N VAL A 107 -10.97 2.53 2.20
CA VAL A 107 -10.49 2.41 0.83
C VAL A 107 -11.12 1.15 0.23
N ASP A 108 -11.97 1.31 -0.78
CA ASP A 108 -12.71 0.23 -1.45
C ASP A 108 -11.90 -0.38 -2.59
N SER A 109 -11.23 0.48 -3.36
CA SER A 109 -10.37 0.11 -4.48
C SER A 109 -9.03 0.82 -4.39
N LEU A 110 -7.99 0.10 -4.83
CA LEU A 110 -6.62 0.57 -4.86
C LEU A 110 -5.97 0.00 -6.12
N PHE A 111 -5.38 0.88 -6.91
CA PHE A 111 -4.52 0.53 -8.03
C PHE A 111 -3.15 1.13 -7.79
N ILE A 112 -2.10 0.34 -8.00
CA ILE A 112 -0.70 0.76 -7.87
C ILE A 112 -0.07 0.44 -9.22
N ASP A 113 0.37 1.47 -9.92
CA ASP A 113 0.95 1.35 -11.25
C ASP A 113 2.46 1.03 -11.18
N GLU A 114 3.08 0.80 -12.32
CA GLU A 114 4.51 0.51 -12.44
C GLU A 114 5.39 1.67 -11.94
N VAL A 115 6.65 1.39 -11.62
CA VAL A 115 7.64 2.41 -11.22
C VAL A 115 7.84 3.42 -12.36
N GLY A 116 7.86 4.71 -12.04
CA GLY A 116 8.10 5.82 -12.99
C GLY A 116 6.84 6.36 -13.68
N THR A 117 5.66 5.88 -13.28
CA THR A 117 4.36 6.31 -13.83
C THR A 117 3.90 7.67 -13.30
N CYS A 118 4.56 8.18 -12.27
CA CYS A 118 4.50 9.57 -11.86
C CYS A 118 5.93 10.10 -11.64
N VAL A 119 6.12 11.40 -11.87
CA VAL A 119 7.36 12.12 -11.64
C VAL A 119 6.95 13.44 -11.00
N GLU A 120 7.46 13.74 -9.80
CA GLU A 120 7.37 15.09 -9.24
C GLU A 120 8.33 16.05 -9.97
#